data_AF-A0AAP0NQ86-F1
#
_entry.id   AF-A0AAP0NQ86-F1
#
_cell.length_a   1.000
_cell.length_b   1.000
_cell.length_c   1.000
_cell.angle_alpha   90.00
_cell.angle_beta   90.00
_cell.angle_gamma   90.00
#
_symmetry.space_group_name_H-M   'P 1'
#
loop_
_entity.id
_entity.type
_entity.pdbx_description
1 polymer ?
#
loop_
_entity_poly.entity_id
_entity_poly.type
_entity_poly.pdbx_seq_one_letter_code
_entity_poly.pdbx_strand_id
1 'polypeptide(L)'
;MCVYSSELRAFIEPYYRMDVYAQCYSYKFKAIPDEKYWPTFGTKIIPDPRCRRGRGRPKGSRRHTEMDLPNVQRPLRCGICHQEGHRRTTCPNRDRERVPTRKNRCGICRLEGHNKKNCPMRPQPSNENL
;
A
#
# COMPACT_ATOMS: atom_id res chain seq x y z
N MET A 1 47.55 -3.86 14.34
CA MET A 1 47.42 -5.04 13.46
C MET A 1 46.91 -6.18 14.32
N CYS A 2 45.68 -6.67 14.11
CA CYS A 2 45.15 -7.78 14.91
C CYS A 2 45.85 -9.09 14.53
N VAL A 3 46.59 -9.66 15.46
CA VAL A 3 47.11 -11.02 15.38
C VAL A 3 45.91 -11.96 15.55
N TYR A 4 45.34 -12.39 14.43
CA TYR A 4 44.40 -13.51 14.40
C TYR A 4 45.20 -14.74 14.82
N SER A 5 45.07 -15.14 16.09
CA SER A 5 45.73 -16.34 16.61
C SER A 5 45.38 -17.50 15.69
N SER A 6 46.42 -18.08 15.07
CA SER A 6 46.31 -19.23 14.17
C SER A 6 45.69 -20.46 14.85
N GLU A 7 45.68 -20.49 16.19
CA GLU A 7 45.15 -21.60 16.99
C GLU A 7 43.62 -21.69 16.94
N LEU A 8 42.91 -20.56 16.81
CA LEU A 8 41.45 -20.57 16.71
C LEU A 8 40.95 -21.12 15.37
N ARG A 9 41.80 -21.14 14.34
CA ARG A 9 41.45 -21.62 13.00
C ARG A 9 41.13 -23.12 12.97
N ALA A 10 41.61 -23.89 13.95
CA ALA A 10 41.32 -25.32 14.09
C ALA A 10 39.91 -25.61 14.63
N PHE A 11 39.30 -24.65 15.33
CA PHE A 11 37.97 -24.78 15.93
C PHE A 11 36.85 -24.21 15.04
N ILE A 12 37.20 -23.58 13.91
CA ILE A 12 36.26 -22.98 12.98
C ILE A 12 36.01 -23.98 11.85
N GLU A 13 34.76 -24.39 11.68
CA GLU A 13 34.37 -25.23 10.54
C GLU A 13 34.76 -24.56 9.22
N PRO A 14 35.18 -25.34 8.20
CA PRO A 14 35.64 -24.81 6.92
C PRO A 14 34.72 -23.76 6.30
N TYR A 15 33.40 -23.92 6.44
CA TYR A 15 32.40 -23.00 5.89
C TYR A 15 32.46 -21.58 6.46
N TYR A 16 32.88 -21.43 7.73
CA TYR A 16 32.92 -20.13 8.43
C TYR A 16 34.31 -19.48 8.44
N ARG A 17 35.28 -20.05 7.72
CA ARG A 17 36.63 -19.47 7.64
C ARG A 17 36.63 -18.22 6.76
N MET A 18 37.41 -17.22 7.15
CA MET A 18 37.46 -15.91 6.49
C MET A 18 37.92 -15.98 5.03
N ASP A 19 38.78 -16.94 4.68
CA ASP A 19 39.23 -17.21 3.32
C ASP A 19 38.08 -17.70 2.43
N VAL A 20 37.25 -18.64 2.92
CA VAL A 20 36.07 -19.13 2.20
C VAL A 20 35.04 -18.01 2.02
N TYR A 21 34.79 -17.23 3.07
CA TYR A 21 33.93 -16.04 2.99
C TYR A 21 34.43 -15.05 1.92
N ALA A 22 35.72 -14.70 1.95
CA ALA A 22 36.31 -13.80 0.96
C ALA A 22 36.22 -14.38 -0.46
N GLN A 23 36.37 -15.70 -0.62
CA GLN A 23 36.26 -16.38 -1.90
C GLN A 23 34.83 -16.35 -2.46
N CYS A 24 33.80 -16.51 -1.62
CA CYS A 24 32.40 -16.39 -2.03
C CYS A 24 32.08 -15.03 -2.69
N TYR A 25 32.71 -13.96 -2.22
CA TYR A 25 32.55 -12.61 -2.75
C TYR A 25 33.68 -12.17 -3.69
N SER A 26 34.59 -13.08 -4.07
CA SER A 26 35.71 -12.76 -4.96
C SER A 26 35.27 -12.43 -6.40
N TYR A 27 34.09 -12.91 -6.79
CA TYR A 27 33.52 -12.65 -8.11
C TYR A 27 33.22 -11.15 -8.30
N LYS A 28 33.84 -10.57 -9.33
CA LYS A 28 33.59 -9.18 -9.71
C LYS A 28 32.45 -9.14 -10.73
N PHE A 29 31.41 -8.37 -10.44
CA PHE A 29 30.40 -8.06 -11.43
C PHE A 29 31.07 -7.42 -12.65
N LYS A 30 30.75 -7.92 -13.85
CA LYS A 30 31.12 -7.24 -15.09
C LYS A 30 30.33 -5.93 -15.16
N ALA A 31 30.95 -4.87 -15.68
CA ALA A 31 30.22 -3.64 -15.96
C ALA A 31 29.05 -3.95 -16.90
N ILE A 32 27.88 -3.37 -16.61
CA ILE A 32 26.73 -3.45 -17.50
C ILE A 32 27.11 -2.67 -18.78
N PRO A 33 27.10 -3.29 -19.97
CA PRO A 33 27.46 -2.60 -21.20
C PRO A 33 26.40 -1.56 -21.58
N ASP A 34 26.72 -0.65 -22.50
CA ASP A 34 25.74 0.32 -23.02
C ASP A 34 24.51 -0.37 -23.61
N GLU A 35 23.37 0.32 -23.58
CA GLU A 35 22.06 -0.16 -24.06
C GLU A 35 22.13 -0.73 -25.49
N LYS A 36 22.98 -0.17 -26.35
CA LYS A 36 23.21 -0.63 -27.73
C LYS A 36 23.70 -2.07 -27.82
N TYR A 37 24.38 -2.57 -26.80
CA TYR A 37 24.93 -3.93 -26.75
C TYR A 37 24.03 -4.91 -25.97
N TRP A 38 22.88 -4.46 -25.48
CA TRP A 38 21.96 -5.35 -24.78
C TRP A 38 21.34 -6.33 -25.77
N PRO A 39 21.29 -7.63 -25.45
CA PRO A 39 20.58 -8.59 -26.28
C PRO A 39 19.09 -8.22 -26.35
N THR A 40 18.53 -8.25 -27.55
CA THR A 40 17.11 -7.97 -27.77
C THR A 40 16.29 -9.13 -27.21
N PHE A 41 15.84 -9.02 -25.96
CA PHE A 41 14.93 -9.99 -25.38
C PHE A 41 13.56 -9.86 -26.06
N GLY A 42 13.31 -10.70 -27.06
CA GLY A 42 12.09 -10.71 -27.89
C GLY A 42 10.81 -11.16 -27.19
N THR A 43 10.81 -11.26 -25.87
CA THR A 43 9.65 -11.73 -25.11
C THR A 43 9.34 -10.77 -23.98
N LYS A 44 8.09 -10.30 -23.94
CA LYS A 44 7.51 -9.74 -22.71
C LYS A 44 7.68 -10.80 -21.63
N ILE A 45 8.31 -10.45 -20.51
CA ILE A 45 8.35 -11.32 -19.33
C ILE A 45 6.90 -11.45 -18.86
N ILE A 46 6.24 -12.55 -19.20
CA ILE A 46 4.87 -12.84 -18.78
C ILE A 46 4.99 -13.62 -17.46
N PRO A 47 4.50 -13.08 -16.33
CA PRO A 47 4.42 -13.84 -15.09
C PRO A 47 3.57 -15.10 -15.28
N ASP A 48 3.91 -16.19 -14.58
CA ASP A 48 3.12 -17.42 -14.56
C ASP A 48 1.62 -17.09 -14.42
N PRO A 49 0.74 -17.59 -15.31
CA PRO A 49 -0.71 -17.35 -15.23
C PRO A 49 -1.32 -17.67 -13.86
N ARG A 50 -0.77 -18.65 -13.12
CA ARG A 50 -1.21 -19.02 -11.76
C ARG A 50 -0.81 -17.98 -10.72
N CYS A 51 0.27 -17.26 -10.96
CA CYS A 51 0.77 -16.17 -10.12
C CYS A 51 0.23 -14.80 -10.56
N ARG A 52 -0.63 -14.77 -11.59
CA ARG A 52 -1.21 -13.53 -12.09
C ARG A 52 -2.17 -12.95 -11.06
N ARG A 53 -1.79 -11.82 -10.48
CA ARG A 53 -2.67 -11.05 -9.60
C ARG A 53 -3.91 -10.59 -10.37
N GLY A 54 -5.08 -10.71 -9.76
CA GLY A 54 -6.34 -10.16 -10.30
C GLY A 54 -6.29 -8.64 -10.46
N ARG A 55 -7.29 -8.08 -11.15
CA ARG A 55 -7.39 -6.62 -11.32
C ARG A 55 -7.61 -5.93 -9.97
N GLY A 56 -6.86 -4.85 -9.74
CA GLY A 56 -7.00 -3.99 -8.57
C GLY A 56 -5.94 -4.23 -7.49
N ARG A 57 -5.90 -3.30 -6.52
CA ARG A 57 -5.01 -3.38 -5.37
C ARG A 57 -5.48 -4.51 -4.45
N PRO A 58 -4.60 -5.44 -4.03
CA PRO A 58 -4.95 -6.39 -2.97
C PRO A 58 -5.45 -5.62 -1.75
N LYS A 59 -6.55 -6.08 -1.15
CA LYS A 59 -6.99 -5.53 0.13
C LYS A 59 -5.91 -5.85 1.16
N GLY A 60 -5.07 -4.86 1.46
CA GLY A 60 -4.19 -4.94 2.60
C GLY A 60 -5.03 -4.82 3.87
N SER A 61 -4.98 -5.83 4.73
CA SER A 61 -5.35 -5.64 6.13
C SER A 61 -4.11 -5.15 6.85
N ARG A 62 -4.13 -3.91 7.35
CA ARG A 62 -3.05 -3.43 8.22
C ARG A 62 -3.14 -4.24 9.52
N ARG A 63 -2.06 -4.94 9.88
CA ARG A 63 -1.93 -5.51 11.24
C ARG A 63 -1.83 -4.35 12.22
N HIS A 64 -2.79 -4.26 13.13
CA HIS A 64 -2.81 -3.24 14.17
C HIS A 64 -1.72 -3.55 15.21
N THR A 65 -0.97 -2.53 15.62
CA THR A 65 0.00 -2.63 16.73
C THR A 65 -0.45 -1.80 17.92
N GLU A 66 0.29 -1.86 19.03
CA GLU A 66 -0.02 -1.09 20.26
C GLU A 66 -0.09 0.42 20.01
N MET A 67 0.72 0.94 19.08
CA MET A 67 0.74 2.36 18.71
C MET A 67 -0.55 2.82 17.99
N ASP A 68 -1.29 1.90 17.39
CA ASP A 68 -2.56 2.21 16.74
C ASP A 68 -3.74 2.18 17.76
N LEU A 69 -3.52 1.63 18.96
CA LEU A 69 -4.56 1.62 19.99
C LEU A 69 -4.79 3.05 20.49
N PRO A 70 -6.07 3.46 20.67
CA PRO A 70 -6.35 4.76 21.22
C PRO A 70 -5.74 4.86 22.62
N ASN A 71 -5.02 5.96 22.87
CA ASN A 71 -4.47 6.23 24.19
C ASN A 71 -5.63 6.40 25.19
N VAL A 72 -5.76 5.45 26.12
CA VAL A 72 -6.81 5.39 27.14
C VAL A 72 -6.75 6.60 28.09
N GLN A 73 -5.59 7.25 28.23
CA GLN A 73 -5.41 8.43 29.07
C GLN A 73 -5.92 9.72 28.41
N ARG A 74 -6.23 9.70 27.10
CA ARG A 74 -6.78 10.90 26.44
C ARG A 74 -8.29 10.94 26.65
N PRO A 75 -8.83 12.02 27.25
CA PRO A 75 -10.26 12.16 27.46
C PRO A 75 -11.01 12.21 26.11
N LEU A 76 -12.20 11.62 26.09
CA LEU A 76 -13.09 11.60 24.93
C LEU A 76 -13.52 13.04 24.59
N ARG A 77 -13.10 13.53 23.42
CA ARG A 77 -13.48 14.84 22.87
C ARG A 77 -14.47 14.70 21.73
N CYS A 78 -15.46 15.58 21.70
CA CYS A 78 -16.45 15.65 20.64
C CYS A 78 -15.80 16.08 19.31
N GLY A 79 -16.05 15.36 18.22
CA GLY A 79 -15.56 15.72 16.89
C GLY A 79 -16.31 16.88 16.20
N ILE A 80 -17.16 17.63 16.91
CA ILE A 80 -17.86 18.83 16.40
C ILE A 80 -17.43 20.05 17.21
N CYS A 81 -17.68 20.06 18.52
CA CYS A 81 -17.33 21.21 19.37
C CYS A 81 -16.01 21.06 20.13
N HIS A 82 -15.29 19.94 19.97
CA HIS A 82 -14.01 19.66 20.61
C HIS A 82 -13.98 19.66 22.15
N GLN A 83 -15.15 19.76 22.78
CA GLN A 83 -15.34 19.65 24.23
C GLN A 83 -15.37 18.20 24.69
N GLU A 84 -14.99 17.98 25.94
CA GLU A 84 -14.98 16.65 26.57
C GLU A 84 -16.39 16.22 27.04
N GLY A 85 -16.54 14.94 27.38
CA GLY A 85 -17.75 14.42 28.03
C GLY A 85 -18.85 13.92 27.10
N HIS A 86 -18.72 14.09 25.77
CA HIS A 86 -19.72 13.60 24.84
C HIS A 86 -19.14 13.20 23.47
N ARG A 87 -19.87 12.33 22.75
CA ARG A 87 -19.50 11.93 21.38
C ARG A 87 -20.13 12.88 20.36
N ARG A 88 -19.63 12.82 19.12
CA ARG A 88 -20.23 13.51 17.97
C ARG A 88 -21.73 13.26 17.83
N THR A 89 -22.22 12.07 18.20
CA THR A 89 -23.64 11.69 18.11
C THR A 89 -24.54 12.42 19.11
N THR A 90 -24.02 12.74 20.29
CA THR A 90 -24.73 13.38 21.40
C THR A 90 -24.36 14.86 21.57
N CYS A 91 -23.72 15.47 20.56
CA CYS A 91 -23.29 16.86 20.63
C CYS A 91 -24.48 17.82 20.62
N PRO A 92 -24.58 18.77 21.57
CA PRO A 92 -25.60 19.82 21.55
C PRO A 92 -25.54 20.70 20.30
N ASN A 93 -24.36 20.81 19.67
CA ASN A 93 -24.13 21.62 18.46
C ASN A 93 -24.24 20.82 17.16
N ARG A 94 -24.81 19.60 17.18
CA ARG A 94 -24.78 18.67 16.02
C ARG A 94 -25.40 19.23 14.75
N ASP A 95 -26.45 20.05 14.90
CA ASP A 95 -27.25 20.51 13.76
C ASP A 95 -26.82 21.89 13.23
N ARG A 96 -25.89 22.58 13.91
CA ARG A 96 -25.42 23.91 13.51
C ARG A 96 -24.45 23.91 12.33
N GLU A 97 -24.00 22.75 11.85
CA GLU A 97 -22.88 22.66 10.90
C GLU A 97 -23.15 21.83 9.64
N ARG A 98 -24.35 21.26 9.45
CA ARG A 98 -24.70 20.64 8.16
C ARG A 98 -25.11 21.69 7.12
N VAL A 99 -24.19 22.58 6.78
CA VAL A 99 -24.27 23.28 5.50
C VAL A 99 -23.63 22.34 4.48
N PRO A 100 -24.38 21.80 3.49
CA PRO A 100 -23.78 21.00 2.44
C PRO A 100 -22.76 21.87 1.69
N THR A 101 -21.47 21.61 1.91
CA THR A 101 -20.38 22.37 1.28
C THR A 101 -20.37 22.24 -0.23
N ARG A 102 -21.06 21.23 -0.78
CA ARG A 102 -21.24 21.00 -2.21
C ARG A 102 -22.65 20.51 -2.49
N LYS A 103 -23.31 21.15 -3.46
CA LYS A 103 -24.56 20.65 -4.03
C LYS A 103 -24.26 19.38 -4.83
N ASN A 104 -25.06 18.34 -4.61
CA ASN A 104 -24.89 17.08 -5.33
C ASN A 104 -25.31 17.25 -6.79
N ARG A 105 -24.39 16.93 -7.71
CA ARG A 105 -24.62 16.91 -9.16
C ARG A 105 -24.83 15.48 -9.64
N CYS A 106 -25.69 15.30 -10.64
CA CYS A 106 -25.97 14.02 -11.25
C CYS A 106 -24.70 13.42 -11.89
N GLY A 107 -24.42 12.13 -11.64
CA GLY A 107 -23.25 11.46 -12.21
C GLY A 107 -23.32 11.19 -13.72
N ILE A 108 -24.46 11.47 -14.36
CA ILE A 108 -24.67 11.26 -15.80
C ILE A 108 -24.66 12.61 -16.52
N CYS A 109 -25.58 13.53 -16.17
CA CYS A 109 -25.71 14.84 -16.85
C CYS A 109 -25.07 16.02 -16.09
N ARG A 110 -24.50 15.80 -14.90
CA ARG A 110 -23.87 16.81 -14.04
C ARG A 110 -24.77 17.96 -13.56
N LEU A 111 -26.07 17.91 -13.79
CA LEU A 111 -27.02 18.90 -13.28
C LEU A 111 -27.38 18.62 -11.81
N GLU A 112 -27.73 19.67 -11.08
CA GLU A 112 -28.20 19.60 -9.68
C GLU A 112 -29.69 19.17 -9.62
N GLY A 113 -30.16 18.80 -8.42
CA GLY A 113 -31.58 18.48 -8.17
C GLY A 113 -31.98 17.02 -8.38
N HIS A 114 -31.12 16.19 -8.98
CA HIS A 114 -31.39 14.75 -9.12
C HIS A 114 -30.10 13.91 -9.06
N ASN A 115 -30.26 12.60 -8.86
CA ASN A 115 -29.17 11.64 -8.83
C ASN A 115 -29.08 10.85 -10.15
N LYS A 116 -28.04 10.04 -10.32
CA LYS A 116 -27.86 9.20 -11.53
C LYS A 116 -29.02 8.22 -11.82
N LYS A 117 -29.78 7.81 -10.79
CA LYS A 117 -30.88 6.85 -10.93
C LYS A 117 -32.12 7.52 -11.53
N ASN A 118 -32.37 8.76 -11.13
CA ASN A 118 -33.51 9.57 -11.57
C ASN A 118 -33.09 10.57 -12.66
N CYS A 119 -32.01 10.28 -13.40
CA CYS A 119 -31.54 11.15 -14.47
C CYS A 119 -32.42 10.98 -15.71
N PRO A 120 -32.93 12.07 -16.31
CA PRO A 120 -33.69 11.99 -17.56
C PRO A 120 -32.87 11.42 -18.72
N MET A 121 -31.53 11.50 -18.63
CA MET A 121 -30.58 10.97 -19.62
C MET A 121 -30.01 9.61 -19.21
N ARG A 122 -30.67 8.85 -18.34
CA ARG A 122 -30.16 7.54 -17.90
C ARG A 122 -30.18 6.55 -19.08
N PRO A 123 -29.03 5.99 -19.49
CA PRO A 123 -29.01 4.99 -20.56
C PRO A 123 -29.72 3.71 -20.11
N GLN A 124 -30.49 3.11 -21.03
CA GLN A 124 -31.12 1.81 -20.80
C GLN A 124 -30.04 0.72 -20.70
N PRO A 125 -30.17 -0.27 -19.79
CA PRO A 125 -29.22 -1.37 -19.74
C PRO A 125 -29.27 -2.16 -21.06
N SER A 126 -28.12 -2.30 -21.72
CA SER A 126 -27.98 -3.13 -22.91
C SER A 126 -28.07 -4.61 -22.50
N ASN A 127 -29.13 -5.29 -22.91
CA ASN A 127 -29.25 -6.74 -22.79
C ASN A 127 -28.52 -7.39 -23.97
N GLU A 128 -27.21 -7.61 -23.85
CA GLU A 128 -26.46 -8.49 -24.74
C GLU A 128 -25.47 -9.32 -23.92
N ASN A 129 -25.88 -10.53 -23.57
CA ASN A 129 -25.02 -11.70 -23.36
C ASN A 129 -25.91 -12.93 -23.65
N LEU A 130 -25.93 -13.35 -24.90
CA LEU A 130 -26.06 -14.76 -25.25
C LEU A 130 -24.65 -15.30 -25.49
#